data_AF-J5Q9P7-F1
#
_entry.id   AF-J5Q9P7-F1
#
_cell.length_a   1.000
_cell.length_b   1.000
_cell.length_c   1.000
_cell.angle_alpha   90.00
_cell.angle_beta   90.00
_cell.angle_gamma   90.00
#
_symmetry.space_group_name_H-M   'P 1'
#
loop_
_entity.id
_entity.type
_entity.pdbx_description
1 polymer ?
#
loop_
_entity_poly.entity_id
_entity_poly.type
_entity_poly.pdbx_seq_one_letter_code
_entity_poly.pdbx_strand_id
1 'polypeptide(L)'
;MQDEARHAWQMYKGGVIRDIYFRQDRPGVAIIAEAESVEAAKAALAEFPLAKAGLIGWDVIPLGPFTNWESLFAPDIAQNF
;
A
#
# COMPACT_ATOMS: atom_id res chain seq x y z
N MET A 1 -17.48 -11.86 -3.00
CA MET A 1 -17.53 -10.42 -2.65
C MET A 1 -17.73 -10.16 -1.16
N GLN A 2 -18.72 -10.74 -0.48
CA GLN A 2 -18.87 -10.54 0.97
C GLN A 2 -17.67 -11.07 1.77
N ASP A 3 -17.13 -12.22 1.36
CA ASP A 3 -15.91 -12.77 2.01
C ASP A 3 -14.70 -11.87 1.81
N GLU A 4 -14.64 -11.15 0.70
CA GLU A 4 -13.56 -10.18 0.45
C GLU A 4 -13.67 -8.96 1.32
N ALA A 5 -14.87 -8.38 1.41
CA ALA A 5 -15.11 -7.28 2.33
C ALA A 5 -14.82 -7.69 3.79
N ARG A 6 -15.16 -8.92 4.17
CA ARG A 6 -14.88 -9.45 5.51
C ARG A 6 -13.38 -9.62 5.74
N HIS A 7 -12.64 -10.16 4.79
CA HIS A 7 -11.19 -10.33 4.90
C HIS A 7 -10.47 -8.98 5.00
N ALA A 8 -10.79 -8.04 4.10
CA ALA A 8 -10.26 -6.69 4.13
C ALA A 8 -10.56 -5.98 5.46
N TRP A 9 -11.77 -6.14 6.01
CA TRP A 9 -12.12 -5.58 7.32
C TRP A 9 -11.27 -6.16 8.47
N GLN A 10 -11.00 -7.46 8.47
CA GLN A 10 -10.12 -8.06 9.48
C GLN A 10 -8.69 -7.54 9.37
N MET A 11 -8.17 -7.42 8.15
CA MET A 11 -6.83 -6.86 7.92
C MET A 11 -6.73 -5.38 8.32
N TYR A 12 -7.77 -4.60 8.06
CA TYR A 12 -7.87 -3.20 8.51
C TYR A 12 -7.85 -3.12 10.04
N LYS A 13 -8.70 -3.89 10.73
CA LYS A 13 -8.68 -3.94 12.21
C LYS A 13 -7.35 -4.46 12.77
N GLY A 14 -6.68 -5.35 12.04
CA GLY A 14 -5.39 -5.92 12.40
C GLY A 14 -4.21 -4.99 12.12
N GLY A 15 -4.44 -3.81 11.53
CA GLY A 15 -3.41 -2.82 11.25
C GLY A 15 -2.59 -3.08 9.98
N VAL A 16 -2.89 -4.14 9.21
CA VAL A 16 -2.18 -4.42 7.94
C VAL A 16 -2.66 -3.51 6.83
N ILE A 17 -3.96 -3.20 6.76
CA ILE A 17 -4.49 -2.21 5.82
C ILE A 17 -4.59 -0.87 6.54
N ARG A 18 -3.81 0.12 6.11
CA ARG A 18 -3.94 1.51 6.54
C ARG A 18 -5.11 2.18 5.80
N ASP A 19 -5.10 2.10 4.47
CA ASP A 19 -6.15 2.65 3.60
C ASP A 19 -6.50 1.69 2.46
N ILE A 20 -7.73 1.80 1.96
CA ILE A 20 -8.21 1.03 0.79
C ILE A 20 -9.12 1.90 -0.08
N TYR A 21 -8.86 1.90 -1.39
CA TYR A 21 -9.57 2.73 -2.36
C TYR A 21 -9.96 1.91 -3.59
N PHE A 22 -11.14 2.20 -4.17
CA PHE A 22 -11.45 1.72 -5.50
C PHE A 22 -10.66 2.49 -6.54
N ARG A 23 -10.03 1.74 -7.44
CA ARG A 23 -9.39 2.30 -8.62
C ARG A 23 -10.43 2.96 -9.52
N GLN A 24 -10.09 4.12 -10.07
CA GLN A 24 -10.95 4.86 -11.00
C GLN A 24 -10.62 4.57 -12.47
N ASP A 25 -9.46 3.97 -12.74
CA ASP A 25 -8.96 3.67 -14.08
C ASP A 25 -9.35 2.26 -14.59
N ARG A 26 -9.48 1.30 -13.67
CA ARG A 26 -9.83 -0.10 -13.96
C ARG A 26 -10.48 -0.77 -12.75
N PRO A 27 -11.20 -1.90 -12.92
CA PRO A 27 -11.68 -2.69 -11.79
C PRO A 27 -10.55 -3.10 -10.84
N GLY A 28 -10.78 -2.97 -9.54
CA GLY A 28 -9.84 -3.37 -8.49
C GLY A 28 -9.69 -2.32 -7.40
N VAL A 29 -8.77 -2.59 -6.48
CA VAL A 29 -8.47 -1.72 -5.34
C VAL A 29 -7.00 -1.33 -5.32
N ALA A 30 -6.71 -0.18 -4.73
CA ALA A 30 -5.38 0.18 -4.25
C ALA A 30 -5.41 0.11 -2.72
N ILE A 31 -4.44 -0.57 -2.13
CA ILE A 31 -4.30 -0.74 -0.68
C ILE A 31 -2.99 -0.09 -0.26
N ILE A 32 -3.05 0.75 0.76
CA ILE A 32 -1.87 1.18 1.51
C ILE A 32 -1.70 0.18 2.65
N ALA A 33 -0.70 -0.69 2.53
CA ALA A 33 -0.45 -1.77 3.48
C ALA A 33 0.76 -1.47 4.38
N GLU A 34 0.63 -1.79 5.66
CA GLU A 34 1.71 -1.78 6.64
C GLU A 34 2.25 -3.21 6.78
N ALA A 35 3.52 -3.40 6.47
CA ALA A 35 4.20 -4.68 6.60
C ALA A 35 5.70 -4.48 6.81
N GLU A 36 6.34 -5.45 7.47
CA GLU A 36 7.79 -5.41 7.75
C GLU A 36 8.65 -5.60 6.49
N SER A 37 8.08 -6.18 5.43
CA SER A 37 8.75 -6.35 4.14
C SER A 37 7.76 -6.50 2.97
N VAL A 38 8.27 -6.44 1.75
CA VAL A 38 7.50 -6.71 0.53
C VAL A 38 6.99 -8.15 0.52
N GLU A 39 7.78 -9.11 1.01
CA GLU A 39 7.41 -10.52 1.08
C GLU A 39 6.26 -10.74 2.07
N ALA A 40 6.31 -10.08 3.23
CA ALA A 40 5.23 -10.11 4.22
C ALA A 40 3.94 -9.51 3.65
N ALA A 41 4.04 -8.37 2.95
CA ALA A 41 2.89 -7.76 2.27
C ALA A 41 2.31 -8.69 1.20
N LYS A 42 3.15 -9.29 0.35
CA LYS A 42 2.71 -10.25 -0.68
C LYS A 42 2.02 -11.46 -0.07
N ALA A 43 2.57 -12.02 1.01
CA ALA A 43 1.98 -13.15 1.71
C ALA A 43 0.60 -12.78 2.29
N ALA A 44 0.49 -11.64 2.97
CA ALA A 44 -0.79 -11.19 3.52
C ALA A 44 -1.85 -10.89 2.44
N LEU A 45 -1.46 -10.24 1.34
CA LEU A 45 -2.37 -9.94 0.23
C LEU A 45 -2.80 -11.20 -0.54
N ALA A 46 -1.95 -12.22 -0.63
CA ALA A 46 -2.29 -13.50 -1.24
C ALA A 46 -3.40 -14.24 -0.49
N GLU A 47 -3.68 -13.87 0.77
CA GLU A 47 -4.73 -14.50 1.58
C GLU A 47 -6.16 -14.06 1.25
N PHE A 48 -6.31 -13.00 0.45
CA PHE A 48 -7.60 -12.55 -0.06
C PHE A 48 -8.32 -13.69 -0.81
N PRO A 49 -9.61 -13.98 -0.51
CA PRO A 49 -10.38 -15.04 -1.16
C PRO A 49 -10.25 -15.18 -2.69
N LEU A 50 -10.31 -14.07 -3.44
CA LEU A 50 -10.18 -14.05 -4.90
C LEU A 50 -8.74 -14.28 -5.35
N ALA A 51 -7.75 -13.84 -4.56
CA ALA A 51 -6.33 -14.11 -4.82
C ALA A 51 -6.04 -15.61 -4.64
N LYS A 52 -6.54 -16.22 -3.55
CA LYS A 52 -6.49 -17.67 -3.34
C LYS A 52 -7.19 -18.46 -4.45
N ALA A 53 -8.28 -17.93 -4.98
CA ALA A 53 -9.00 -18.52 -6.10
C ALA A 53 -8.30 -18.31 -7.47
N GLY A 54 -7.18 -17.59 -7.52
CA GLY A 54 -6.44 -17.29 -8.76
C GLY A 54 -7.15 -16.31 -9.69
N LEU A 55 -8.13 -15.56 -9.18
CA LEU A 55 -8.96 -14.63 -9.96
C LEU A 55 -8.38 -13.21 -10.01
N ILE A 56 -7.54 -12.85 -9.04
CA ILE A 56 -6.83 -11.57 -9.00
C ILE A 56 -5.36 -11.81 -8.65
N GLY A 57 -4.52 -10.85 -9.03
CA GLY A 57 -3.13 -10.77 -8.59
C GLY A 57 -2.83 -9.42 -7.93
N TRP A 58 -1.66 -9.32 -7.32
CA TRP A 58 -1.20 -8.12 -6.63
C TRP A 58 0.12 -7.62 -7.19
N ASP A 59 0.13 -6.35 -7.59
CA ASP A 59 1.36 -5.59 -7.83
C ASP A 59 1.73 -4.91 -6.52
N VAL A 60 2.87 -5.29 -5.93
CA VAL A 60 3.33 -4.74 -4.64
C VAL A 60 4.53 -3.83 -4.87
N ILE A 61 4.36 -2.56 -4.50
CA ILE A 61 5.37 -1.52 -4.65
C ILE A 61 5.78 -1.07 -3.24
N PRO A 62 7.06 -1.19 -2.83
CA PRO A 62 7.52 -0.68 -1.55
C PRO A 62 7.47 0.85 -1.54
N LEU A 63 6.92 1.41 -0.47
CA LEU A 63 6.85 2.86 -0.26
C LEU A 63 7.78 3.27 0.88
N GLY A 64 8.37 4.46 0.74
CA GLY A 64 9.23 5.07 1.75
C GLY A 64 8.90 6.55 1.94
N PRO A 65 9.50 7.21 2.95
CA PRO A 65 9.31 8.63 3.15
C PRO A 65 9.80 9.42 1.93
N PHE A 66 9.10 10.50 1.59
CA PHE A 66 9.52 11.42 0.54
C PHE A 66 10.58 12.38 1.10
N THR A 67 11.82 11.91 1.16
CA THR A 67 12.95 12.63 1.78
C THR A 67 13.34 13.91 1.05
N ASN A 68 12.89 14.12 -0.20
CA ASN A 68 13.12 15.38 -0.92
C ASN A 68 12.60 16.62 -0.17
N TRP A 69 11.65 16.48 0.77
CA TRP A 69 11.24 17.57 1.64
C TRP A 69 12.36 18.08 2.56
N GLU A 70 13.40 17.30 2.83
CA GLU A 70 14.58 17.75 3.56
C GLU A 70 15.26 18.93 2.88
N SER A 71 15.11 19.07 1.55
CA SER A 71 15.61 20.23 0.80
C SER A 71 15.03 21.57 1.28
N LEU A 72 13.83 21.58 1.89
CA LEU A 72 13.23 22.78 2.46
C LEU A 72 14.03 23.36 3.64
N PHE A 73 14.92 22.55 4.23
CA PHE A 73 15.73 22.91 5.40
C PHE A 73 17.23 22.97 5.08
N ALA A 74 17.61 22.83 3.81
CA ALA A 74 19.00 23.03 3.40
C ALA A 74 19.40 24.50 3.64
N PRO A 75 20.64 24.78 4.09
CA PRO A 75 21.12 26.15 4.20
C PRO A 75 20.94 26.87 2.86
N ASP A 76 20.45 28.10 2.89
CA ASP A 76 20.32 28.90 1.69
C ASP A 76 21.73 29.20 1.14
N ILE A 77 22.17 28.44 0.15
CA ILE A 77 23.42 28.71 -0.58
C ILE A 77 23.10 29.72 -1.69
N ALA A 78 22.59 30.89 -1.31
CA ALA A 78 22.30 32.01 -2.19
C ALA A 78 22.75 33.29 -1.44
N GLN A 79 23.66 34.14 -1.92
CA GLN A 79 24.41 34.23 -3.16
C GLN A 79 25.71 35.00 -2.83
N ASN A 80 26.87 34.36 -2.98
CA ASN A 80 28.09 35.10 -3.28
C ASN A 80 28.21 35.13 -4.80
N PHE A 81 27.47 36.04 -5.43
CA PHE A 81 27.83 36.58 -6.73
C PHE A 81 28.32 38.01 -6.52
#